data_AF-A0A2V9V3X6-F1
#
_entry.id   AF-A0A2V9V3X6-F1
#
_cell.length_a   1.000
_cell.length_b   1.000
_cell.length_c   1.000
_cell.angle_alpha   90.00
_cell.angle_beta   90.00
_cell.angle_gamma   90.00
#
_symmetry.space_group_name_H-M   'P 1'
#
loop_
_entity.id
_entity.type
_entity.pdbx_description
1 polymer ?
#
loop_
_entity_poly.entity_id
_entity_poly.type
_entity_poly.pdbx_seq_one_letter_code
_entity_poly.pdbx_strand_id
1 'polypeptide(L)'
;MPEAHGAIDTYAAVKYNYVRQVDVHSHWIGLAMLMIVMGAAFDRVGFSERVRFWIAIAFLTGSVGFPLGVILQTVNRGSVFPSALAIAGSALVILALSAAAVGFARQSA
;
A
#
# COMPACT_ATOMS: atom_id res chain seq x y z
N MET A 1 -5.09 -37.46 18.90
CA MET A 1 -5.51 -36.03 18.97
C MET A 1 -5.71 -35.38 17.57
N PRO A 2 -6.50 -35.94 16.62
CA PRO A 2 -6.68 -35.30 15.30
C PRO A 2 -7.56 -34.03 15.35
N GLU A 3 -8.61 -34.04 16.17
CA GLU A 3 -9.55 -32.92 16.31
C GLU A 3 -8.87 -31.65 16.83
N ALA A 4 -7.94 -31.79 17.78
CA ALA A 4 -7.16 -30.66 18.30
C ALA A 4 -6.29 -30.00 17.23
N HIS A 5 -5.67 -30.79 16.34
CA HIS A 5 -4.88 -30.24 15.23
C HIS A 5 -5.79 -29.53 14.21
N GLY A 6 -6.93 -30.13 13.84
CA GLY A 6 -7.88 -29.49 12.93
C GLY A 6 -8.44 -28.17 13.44
N ALA A 7 -8.68 -28.04 14.74
CA ALA A 7 -9.10 -26.79 15.36
C ALA A 7 -8.01 -25.69 15.28
N ILE A 8 -6.74 -26.06 15.49
CA ILE A 8 -5.60 -25.14 15.37
C ILE A 8 -5.44 -24.66 13.92
N ASP A 9 -5.52 -25.57 12.94
CA ASP A 9 -5.40 -25.23 11.52
C ASP A 9 -6.53 -24.29 11.07
N THR A 10 -7.75 -24.56 11.53
CA THR A 10 -8.91 -23.71 11.27
C THR A 10 -8.72 -22.32 11.88
N TYR A 11 -8.27 -22.24 13.13
CA TYR A 11 -7.99 -20.97 13.78
C TYR A 11 -6.88 -20.18 13.04
N ALA A 12 -5.79 -20.86 12.65
CA ALA A 12 -4.71 -20.25 11.89
C ALA A 12 -5.21 -19.66 10.56
N ALA A 13 -6.08 -20.40 9.86
CA ALA A 13 -6.73 -19.93 8.64
C ALA A 13 -7.61 -18.70 8.89
N VAL A 14 -8.50 -18.72 9.89
CA VAL A 14 -9.38 -17.59 10.18
C VAL A 14 -8.58 -16.35 10.58
N LYS A 15 -7.61 -16.51 11.47
CA LYS A 15 -6.72 -15.42 11.91
C LYS A 15 -5.96 -14.81 10.73
N TYR A 16 -5.43 -15.63 9.83
CA TYR A 16 -4.72 -15.14 8.64
C TYR A 16 -5.60 -14.21 7.80
N ASN A 17 -6.84 -14.60 7.52
CA ASN A 17 -7.77 -13.76 6.76
C ASN A 17 -8.13 -12.49 7.50
N TYR A 18 -8.46 -12.60 8.79
CA TYR A 18 -8.84 -11.45 9.61
C TYR A 18 -7.73 -10.39 9.63
N VAL A 19 -6.49 -10.80 9.90
CA VAL A 19 -5.34 -9.89 9.92
C VAL A 19 -5.19 -9.18 8.58
N ARG A 20 -5.30 -9.90 7.46
CA ARG A 20 -5.19 -9.30 6.12
C ARG A 20 -6.33 -8.33 5.81
N GLN A 21 -7.55 -8.60 6.26
CA GLN A 21 -8.68 -7.68 6.08
C GLN A 21 -8.50 -6.39 6.89
N VAL A 22 -8.09 -6.50 8.15
CA VAL A 22 -7.81 -5.32 9.01
C VAL A 22 -6.63 -4.52 8.46
N ASP A 23 -5.59 -5.21 7.98
CA ASP A 23 -4.39 -4.62 7.36
C ASP A 23 -4.76 -3.81 6.10
N VAL A 24 -5.56 -4.39 5.20
CA VAL A 24 -6.11 -3.69 4.01
C VAL A 24 -6.90 -2.47 4.43
N HIS A 25 -7.85 -2.63 5.36
CA HIS A 25 -8.74 -1.53 5.77
C HIS A 25 -7.95 -0.34 6.33
N SER A 26 -7.02 -0.63 7.24
CA SER A 26 -6.22 0.40 7.92
C SER A 26 -5.30 1.14 6.94
N HIS A 27 -4.62 0.41 6.07
CA HIS A 27 -3.74 1.01 5.07
C HIS A 27 -4.52 1.80 4.01
N TRP A 28 -5.69 1.32 3.58
CA TRP A 28 -6.46 2.03 2.57
C TRP A 28 -6.94 3.39 3.06
N ILE A 29 -7.38 3.47 4.33
CA ILE A 29 -7.73 4.74 4.98
C ILE A 29 -6.49 5.64 5.08
N GLY A 30 -5.37 5.12 5.59
CA GLY A 30 -4.14 5.90 5.74
C GLY A 30 -3.62 6.46 4.41
N LEU A 31 -3.62 5.65 3.35
CA LEU A 31 -3.19 6.06 2.01
C LEU A 31 -4.16 7.05 1.37
N ALA A 32 -5.47 6.88 1.55
CA ALA A 32 -6.46 7.86 1.10
C ALA A 32 -6.27 9.22 1.80
N MET A 33 -5.99 9.22 3.10
CA MET A 33 -5.66 10.45 3.83
C MET A 33 -4.40 11.11 3.29
N LEU A 34 -3.34 10.34 3.03
CA LEU A 34 -2.13 10.87 2.40
C LEU A 34 -2.41 11.43 1.00
N MET A 35 -3.26 10.79 0.20
CA MET A 35 -3.69 11.31 -1.11
C MET A 35 -4.41 12.65 -1.01
N ILE A 36 -5.29 12.82 -0.03
CA ILE A 36 -5.99 14.10 0.19
C ILE A 36 -4.98 15.19 0.60
N VAL A 37 -4.13 14.90 1.59
CA VAL A 37 -3.12 15.86 2.08
C VAL A 37 -2.14 16.22 0.99
N MET A 38 -1.65 15.22 0.26
CA MET A 38 -0.75 15.44 -0.87
C MET A 38 -1.45 16.24 -1.95
N GLY A 39 -2.69 15.92 -2.34
CA GLY A 39 -3.45 16.69 -3.31
C GLY A 39 -3.55 18.19 -2.97
N ALA A 40 -3.66 18.55 -1.69
CA ALA A 40 -3.66 19.94 -1.25
C ALA A 40 -2.28 20.61 -1.25
N ALA A 41 -1.21 19.84 -1.01
CA ALA A 41 0.15 20.37 -0.88
C ALA A 41 1.04 20.17 -2.13
N PHE A 42 0.62 19.36 -3.10
CA PHE A 42 1.48 18.83 -4.16
C PHE A 42 2.06 19.89 -5.08
N ASP A 43 1.35 21.00 -5.25
CA ASP A 43 1.81 22.12 -6.05
C ASP A 43 3.07 22.78 -5.48
N ARG A 44 3.37 22.57 -4.20
CA ARG A 44 4.58 23.05 -3.53
C ARG A 44 5.77 22.10 -3.61
N VAL A 45 5.63 20.97 -4.30
CA VAL A 45 6.75 20.06 -4.56
C VAL A 45 7.65 20.69 -5.62
N GLY A 46 8.90 20.98 -5.27
CA GLY A 46 9.90 21.70 -6.09
C GLY A 46 10.45 20.93 -7.29
N PHE A 47 9.57 20.37 -8.11
CA PHE A 47 9.89 19.68 -9.36
C PHE A 47 9.08 20.23 -10.54
N SER A 48 9.53 19.91 -11.75
CA SER A 48 8.74 20.20 -12.95
C SER A 48 7.39 19.47 -12.91
N GLU A 49 6.39 20.03 -13.60
CA GLU A 49 5.06 19.44 -13.72
C GLU A 49 5.08 17.99 -14.19
N ARG A 50 5.92 17.68 -15.19
CA ARG A 50 6.09 16.30 -15.69
C ARG A 50 6.55 15.33 -14.60
N VAL A 51 7.49 15.74 -13.76
CA VAL A 51 7.99 14.88 -12.67
C VAL A 51 6.93 14.74 -11.57
N ARG A 52 6.27 15.84 -11.19
CA ARG A 52 5.13 15.81 -10.26
C ARG A 52 4.05 14.84 -10.74
N PHE A 53 3.66 14.90 -12.02
CA PHE A 53 2.68 13.99 -12.61
C PHE A 53 3.08 12.52 -12.42
N TRP A 54 4.33 12.14 -12.73
CA TRP A 54 4.78 10.75 -12.53
C TRP A 54 4.84 10.33 -11.07
N ILE A 55 5.20 11.23 -10.15
CA ILE A 55 5.14 10.97 -8.71
C ILE A 55 3.69 10.72 -8.28
N ALA A 56 2.74 11.54 -8.75
CA ALA A 56 1.31 11.37 -8.46
C ALA A 56 0.77 10.04 -9.00
N ILE A 57 1.14 9.65 -10.23
CA ILE A 57 0.78 8.36 -10.81
C ILE A 57 1.38 7.20 -10.01
N ALA A 58 2.67 7.25 -9.67
CA ALA A 58 3.31 6.23 -8.85
C ALA A 58 2.64 6.10 -7.48
N PHE A 59 2.32 7.23 -6.85
CA PHE A 59 1.63 7.24 -5.57
C PHE A 59 0.20 6.66 -5.66
N LEU A 60 -0.57 7.05 -6.66
CA LEU A 60 -1.93 6.53 -6.90
C LEU A 60 -1.92 5.03 -7.16
N THR A 61 -1.09 4.59 -8.12
CA THR A 61 -1.00 3.18 -8.52
C THR A 61 -0.49 2.31 -7.38
N GLY A 62 0.50 2.77 -6.62
CA GLY A 62 0.97 2.08 -5.42
C GLY A 62 -0.10 2.01 -4.32
N SER A 63 -0.81 3.12 -4.08
CA SER A 63 -1.85 3.22 -3.05
C SER A 63 -3.05 2.32 -3.30
N VAL A 64 -3.36 2.07 -4.57
CA VAL A 64 -4.41 1.10 -4.98
C VAL A 64 -3.84 -0.31 -5.06
N GLY A 65 -2.66 -0.48 -5.66
CA GLY A 65 -2.05 -1.78 -5.92
C GLY A 65 -1.68 -2.55 -4.64
N PHE A 66 -1.15 -1.86 -3.62
CA PHE A 66 -0.75 -2.50 -2.38
C PHE A 66 -1.95 -3.15 -1.63
N PRO A 67 -3.02 -2.42 -1.28
CA PRO A 67 -4.18 -3.01 -0.60
C PRO A 67 -4.86 -4.09 -1.44
N LEU A 68 -4.90 -3.94 -2.78
CA LEU A 68 -5.40 -4.98 -3.68
C LEU A 68 -4.55 -6.27 -3.61
N GLY A 69 -3.22 -6.15 -3.58
CA GLY A 69 -2.34 -7.30 -3.38
C GLY A 69 -2.60 -8.00 -2.05
N VAL A 70 -2.78 -7.23 -0.97
CA VAL A 70 -3.05 -7.79 0.38
C VAL A 70 -4.40 -8.49 0.46
N ILE A 71 -5.47 -7.94 -0.13
CA ILE A 71 -6.78 -8.62 -0.11
C ILE A 71 -6.78 -9.88 -0.98
N LEU A 72 -6.09 -9.88 -2.12
CA LEU A 72 -5.96 -11.06 -2.99
C LEU A 72 -5.26 -12.23 -2.30
N GLN A 73 -4.40 -11.98 -1.31
CA GLN A 73 -3.80 -13.04 -0.48
C GLN A 73 -4.85 -13.83 0.33
N THR A 74 -6.03 -13.26 0.60
CA THR A 74 -7.12 -13.96 1.29
C THR A 74 -7.88 -14.93 0.38
N VAL A 75 -7.86 -14.69 -0.93
CA VAL A 75 -8.55 -15.50 -1.94
C VAL A 75 -7.65 -16.63 -2.45
N ASN A 76 -6.38 -16.33 -2.73
CA ASN A 76 -5.42 -17.30 -3.27
C ASN A 76 -4.18 -17.39 -2.38
N ARG A 77 -4.33 -18.07 -1.24
CA ARG A 77 -3.25 -18.25 -0.26
C ARG A 77 -2.08 -19.03 -0.87
N GLY A 78 -0.87 -18.51 -0.68
CA GLY A 78 0.37 -19.13 -1.15
C GLY A 78 0.75 -18.78 -2.59
N SER A 79 -0.09 -18.03 -3.32
CA SER A 79 0.29 -17.54 -4.65
C SER A 79 1.35 -16.43 -4.56
N VAL A 80 2.32 -16.48 -5.47
CA VAL A 80 3.40 -15.49 -5.58
C VAL A 80 2.86 -14.14 -6.06
N PHE A 81 1.82 -14.15 -6.92
CA PHE A 81 1.30 -12.94 -7.57
C PHE A 81 0.70 -11.92 -6.58
N PRO A 82 -0.22 -12.27 -5.66
CA PRO A 82 -0.75 -11.33 -4.67
C PRO A 82 0.34 -10.70 -3.79
N SER A 83 1.34 -11.49 -3.42
CA SER A 83 2.49 -11.02 -2.63
C SER A 83 3.36 -10.05 -3.43
N ALA A 84 3.68 -10.39 -4.68
CA ALA A 84 4.46 -9.53 -5.57
C ALA A 84 3.74 -8.21 -5.84
N LEU A 85 2.42 -8.23 -6.06
CA LEU A 85 1.60 -7.03 -6.25
C LEU A 85 1.63 -6.13 -5.01
N ALA A 86 1.48 -6.71 -3.81
CA ALA A 86 1.57 -5.96 -2.56
C ALA A 86 2.95 -5.31 -2.39
N ILE A 87 4.03 -6.06 -2.63
CA ILE A 87 5.41 -5.57 -2.52
C ILE A 87 5.68 -4.44 -3.53
N ALA A 88 5.28 -4.62 -4.79
CA ALA A 88 5.46 -3.60 -5.81
C ALA A 88 4.66 -2.34 -5.50
N GLY A 89 3.41 -2.50 -5.04
CA GLY A 89 2.56 -1.37 -4.64
C GLY A 89 3.16 -0.58 -3.49
N SER A 90 3.66 -1.24 -2.45
CA SER A 90 4.27 -0.55 -1.29
C SER A 90 5.57 0.14 -1.69
N ALA A 91 6.40 -0.49 -2.52
CA ALA A 91 7.62 0.12 -3.05
C ALA A 91 7.32 1.40 -3.85
N LEU A 92 6.27 1.39 -4.69
CA LEU A 92 5.85 2.58 -5.44
C LEU A 92 5.40 3.72 -4.51
N VAL A 93 4.61 3.42 -3.48
CA VAL A 93 4.21 4.41 -2.46
C VAL A 93 5.43 5.02 -1.78
N ILE A 94 6.36 4.19 -1.31
CA ILE A 94 7.58 4.64 -0.62
C ILE A 94 8.39 5.55 -1.54
N LEU A 95 8.66 5.13 -2.78
CA LEU A 95 9.43 5.91 -3.74
C LEU A 95 8.76 7.25 -4.06
N ALA A 96 7.43 7.27 -4.22
CA ALA A 96 6.69 8.50 -4.49
C ALA A 96 6.72 9.47 -3.30
N LEU A 97 6.53 8.98 -2.07
CA LEU A 97 6.61 9.80 -0.86
C LEU A 97 8.03 10.31 -0.61
N SER A 98 9.05 9.48 -0.81
CA SER A 98 10.45 9.90 -0.73
C SER A 98 10.77 10.99 -1.76
N ALA A 99 10.32 10.82 -3.02
CA ALA A 99 10.48 11.84 -4.04
C ALA A 99 9.78 13.14 -3.65
N ALA A 100 8.53 13.08 -3.18
CA ALA A 100 7.80 14.26 -2.73
C ALA A 100 8.51 14.97 -1.57
N ALA A 101 9.02 14.23 -0.58
CA ALA A 101 9.79 14.80 0.53
C ALA A 101 11.04 15.54 0.05
N VAL A 102 11.80 14.95 -0.89
CA VAL A 102 12.93 15.61 -1.54
C VAL A 102 12.50 16.87 -2.30
N GLY A 103 11.40 16.79 -3.05
CA GLY A 103 10.86 17.94 -3.78
C GLY A 103 10.43 19.08 -2.85
N PHE A 104 9.82 18.79 -1.70
CA PHE A 104 9.51 19.81 -0.69
C PHE A 104 10.78 20.42 -0.10
N ALA A 105 11.81 19.61 0.21
CA ALA A 105 13.08 20.11 0.74
C ALA A 105 13.79 21.06 -0.24
N ARG A 106 13.66 20.83 -1.55
CA ARG A 106 14.20 21.71 -2.60
C ARG A 106 13.49 23.05 -2.74
N GLN A 107 12.21 23.14 -2.38
CA GLN A 107 11.44 24.40 -2.45
C GLN A 107 11.81 25.36 -1.31
N SER A 108 12.29 24.82 -0.19
CA SER A 108 12.62 25.58 1.02
C SER A 108 14.07 26.10 1.06
N ALA A 109 14.89 25.75 0.06
CA ALA A 109 16.27 26.21 -0.12
C ALA A 109 16.34 27.27 -1.23
#